data_AF-A0A0F9IYL9-F1
#
_entry.id   AF-A0A0F9IYL9-F1
#
_cell.length_a   1.000
_cell.length_b   1.000
_cell.length_c   1.000
_cell.angle_alpha   90.00
_cell.angle_beta   90.00
_cell.angle_gamma   90.00
#
_symmetry.space_group_name_H-M   'P 1'
#
loop_
_entity.id
_entity.type
_entity.pdbx_description
1 polymer ?
#
loop_
_entity_poly.entity_id
_entity_poly.type
_entity_poly.pdbx_seq_one_letter_code
_entity_poly.pdbx_strand_id
1 'polypeptide(L)'
;MPPKFGTSGLRGLVTELTDPLVARHVRAFVYRCPTGRGLFVGRDLRGSSPRIAACVAEAARAAGIAVTDCGAVPTPALALAAMGEGAAAVMVTGSHIPDDRNGLKFYTPAGEITKTHELAILEAVAEEVTRTSTLTPESEEGTPPDQAGNDATSKPGPAIATRDAAPDYLARYTTAFGSDALAGLRIGVYAHSAVGRDLLDAILRATGAETVELGRAERFVPVDTEAVDAATRESLARWAADGTLDAIVSTDGDGDRPLLADGAGQVIPGDILGQITAATLGADTVVTPVSSNTGVEASGRFGRVIRTRIGSPHVIAGMEAAGGRAVGYEANGGFLLGFDAAGPAGPLPALMTRDSTLPLLAPLALAARQRGGLAALLADQPARFTVADRLQDVPTEASAALVARLSEDAQAREAFLARLAARLEGVTMGDPLDEATNFGPLVSERQMQTVLGFIDKGKAEGARLVAGGARADRAGFFVEPTVFADVTDDMLIAREEIFGPVLSVLSFSDEAEVMARANATPYGLAAGVFTSDLRRAHRVAKGFEAGTCFINPYNLAPVEAPFGGSKLSGVGRVYRRSVPLPLRAQMSSTRAPDGRSLRRSPSTKRRK
;
A
#
# COMPACT_ATOMS: atom_id res chain seq x y z
N MET A 1 -22.04 4.93 2.78
CA MET A 1 -21.26 6.19 2.94
C MET A 1 -21.25 6.85 1.58
N PRO A 2 -21.66 8.11 1.42
CA PRO A 2 -21.71 8.74 0.11
C PRO A 2 -20.36 8.60 -0.63
N PRO A 3 -20.37 8.43 -1.97
CA PRO A 3 -19.16 8.37 -2.77
C PRO A 3 -18.26 9.57 -2.46
N LYS A 4 -16.97 9.31 -2.23
CA LYS A 4 -16.00 10.34 -1.84
C LYS A 4 -14.72 10.24 -2.65
N PHE A 5 -14.07 11.37 -2.86
CA PHE A 5 -12.71 11.37 -3.34
C PHE A 5 -11.79 10.75 -2.28
N GLY A 6 -10.92 9.84 -2.70
CA GLY A 6 -9.96 9.17 -1.84
C GLY A 6 -8.53 9.51 -2.23
N THR A 7 -7.67 8.49 -2.25
CA THR A 7 -6.29 8.59 -2.74
C THR A 7 -6.24 9.11 -4.18
N SER A 8 -7.05 8.52 -5.07
CA SER A 8 -7.28 8.97 -6.46
C SER A 8 -8.68 8.56 -6.93
N GLY A 9 -9.38 9.52 -7.56
CA GLY A 9 -10.73 9.34 -8.10
C GLY A 9 -11.85 9.35 -7.06
N LEU A 10 -13.08 9.50 -7.54
CA LEU A 10 -14.33 9.38 -6.78
C LEU A 10 -14.68 7.89 -6.67
N ARG A 11 -14.96 7.38 -5.47
CA ARG A 11 -15.30 5.96 -5.26
C ARG A 11 -16.44 5.79 -4.27
N GLY A 12 -17.27 4.76 -4.47
CA GLY A 12 -18.40 4.45 -3.59
C GLY A 12 -19.08 3.13 -3.94
N LEU A 13 -20.13 2.76 -3.21
CA LEU A 13 -20.97 1.62 -3.56
C LEU A 13 -21.67 1.88 -4.90
N VAL A 14 -21.88 0.84 -5.70
CA VAL A 14 -22.63 0.92 -6.96
C VAL A 14 -24.04 1.49 -6.71
N THR A 15 -24.67 1.11 -5.59
CA THR A 15 -25.99 1.60 -5.18
C THR A 15 -26.01 3.09 -4.82
N GLU A 16 -24.86 3.67 -4.49
CA GLU A 16 -24.74 5.08 -4.13
C GLU A 16 -24.26 5.94 -5.31
N LEU A 17 -23.61 5.32 -6.32
CA LEU A 17 -23.26 5.94 -7.62
C LEU A 17 -24.47 6.03 -8.55
N THR A 18 -25.48 6.77 -8.09
CA THR A 18 -26.71 7.07 -8.83
C THR A 18 -26.44 8.00 -10.01
N ASP A 19 -27.26 7.94 -11.06
CA ASP A 19 -27.11 8.81 -12.24
C ASP A 19 -27.11 10.31 -11.88
N PRO A 20 -27.99 10.81 -10.98
CA PRO A 20 -27.93 12.22 -10.57
C PRO A 20 -26.60 12.60 -9.89
N LEU A 21 -26.03 11.71 -9.07
CA LEU A 21 -24.75 11.95 -8.41
C LEU A 21 -23.61 11.97 -9.43
N VAL A 22 -23.58 11.00 -10.34
CA VAL A 22 -22.57 10.91 -11.41
C VAL A 22 -22.64 12.14 -12.30
N ALA A 23 -23.83 12.49 -12.80
CA ALA A 23 -24.04 13.64 -13.66
C ALA A 23 -23.60 14.95 -13.00
N ARG A 24 -23.87 15.12 -11.69
CA ARG A 24 -23.43 16.29 -10.92
C ARG A 24 -21.90 16.40 -10.86
N HIS A 25 -21.20 15.30 -10.58
CA HIS A 25 -19.74 15.31 -10.53
C HIS A 25 -19.11 15.57 -11.90
N VAL A 26 -19.70 15.02 -12.97
CA VAL A 26 -19.24 15.24 -14.34
C VAL A 26 -19.45 16.69 -14.77
N ARG A 27 -20.63 17.28 -14.50
CA ARG A 27 -20.86 18.71 -14.73
C ARG A 27 -19.88 19.57 -13.95
N ALA A 28 -19.70 19.30 -12.66
CA ALA A 28 -18.75 20.03 -11.82
C ALA A 28 -17.33 19.97 -12.40
N PHE A 29 -16.89 18.80 -12.85
CA PHE A 29 -15.60 18.64 -13.54
C PHE A 29 -15.53 19.48 -14.82
N VAL A 30 -16.53 19.39 -15.70
CA VAL A 30 -16.59 20.17 -16.95
C VAL A 30 -16.56 21.68 -16.69
N TYR A 31 -17.19 22.18 -15.63
CA TYR A 31 -17.25 23.63 -15.36
C TYR A 31 -16.05 24.18 -14.57
N ARG A 32 -15.30 23.32 -13.87
CA ARG A 32 -14.23 23.74 -12.95
C ARG A 32 -12.85 23.29 -13.37
N CYS A 33 -12.72 22.38 -14.33
CA CYS A 33 -11.45 21.85 -14.78
C CYS A 33 -11.28 22.03 -16.29
N PRO A 34 -10.05 22.22 -16.79
CA PRO A 34 -9.82 22.29 -18.23
C PRO A 34 -10.26 21.01 -18.93
N THR A 35 -11.11 21.13 -19.95
CA THR A 35 -11.51 19.99 -20.81
C THR A 35 -10.83 20.03 -22.18
N GLY A 36 -10.26 21.16 -22.57
CA GLY A 36 -9.62 21.31 -23.88
C GLY A 36 -10.61 21.05 -25.00
N ARG A 37 -10.24 20.15 -25.94
CA ARG A 37 -11.05 19.89 -27.15
C ARG A 37 -12.28 19.00 -26.94
N GLY A 38 -12.48 18.42 -25.75
CA GLY A 38 -13.62 17.55 -25.49
C GLY A 38 -13.42 16.62 -24.29
N LEU A 39 -14.27 15.60 -24.19
CA LEU A 39 -14.22 14.59 -23.15
C LEU A 39 -14.20 13.18 -23.73
N PHE A 40 -13.16 12.42 -23.42
CA PHE A 40 -13.06 11.00 -23.72
C PHE A 40 -13.63 10.19 -22.54
N VAL A 41 -14.46 9.18 -22.84
CA VAL A 41 -15.08 8.33 -21.81
C VAL A 41 -14.62 6.90 -22.03
N GLY A 42 -14.00 6.28 -21.03
CA GLY A 42 -13.65 4.87 -21.03
C GLY A 42 -14.24 4.16 -19.83
N ARG A 43 -14.24 2.83 -19.85
CA ARG A 43 -14.76 2.02 -18.74
C ARG A 43 -14.02 0.69 -18.56
N ASP A 44 -14.07 0.15 -17.34
CA ASP A 44 -13.68 -1.23 -17.06
C ASP A 44 -14.82 -2.24 -17.36
N LEU A 45 -14.60 -3.51 -16.96
CA LEU A 45 -15.53 -4.61 -17.20
C LEU A 45 -16.51 -4.90 -16.04
N ARG A 46 -16.69 -3.99 -15.08
CA ARG A 46 -17.71 -4.19 -14.03
C ARG A 46 -19.12 -4.11 -14.61
N GLY A 47 -20.05 -4.86 -14.04
CA GLY A 47 -21.44 -4.89 -14.52
C GLY A 47 -22.16 -3.53 -14.48
N SER A 48 -21.75 -2.63 -13.58
CA SER A 48 -22.31 -1.29 -13.46
C SER A 48 -21.67 -0.24 -14.37
N SER A 49 -20.50 -0.53 -14.94
CA SER A 49 -19.69 0.45 -15.68
C SER A 49 -20.35 0.93 -16.98
N PRO A 50 -21.03 0.12 -17.80
CA PRO A 50 -21.73 0.60 -18.99
C PRO A 50 -22.79 1.67 -18.71
N ARG A 51 -23.60 1.48 -17.66
CA ARG A 51 -24.61 2.48 -17.22
C ARG A 51 -23.94 3.79 -16.83
N ILE A 52 -22.91 3.70 -15.97
CA ILE A 52 -22.22 4.88 -15.45
C ILE A 52 -21.52 5.63 -16.59
N ALA A 53 -20.88 4.92 -17.53
CA ALA A 53 -20.24 5.54 -18.71
C ALA A 53 -21.25 6.28 -19.60
N ALA A 54 -22.43 5.69 -19.85
CA ALA A 54 -23.50 6.36 -20.58
C ALA A 54 -23.97 7.64 -19.85
N CYS A 55 -24.12 7.58 -18.53
CA CYS A 55 -24.45 8.76 -17.71
C CYS A 55 -23.37 9.83 -17.78
N VAL A 56 -22.09 9.45 -17.71
CA VAL A 56 -20.95 10.38 -17.86
C VAL A 56 -20.98 11.07 -19.22
N ALA A 57 -21.14 10.29 -20.30
CA ALA A 57 -21.14 10.81 -21.65
C ALA A 57 -22.32 11.77 -21.90
N GLU A 58 -23.52 11.41 -21.47
CA GLU A 58 -24.69 12.27 -21.60
C GLU A 58 -24.61 13.53 -20.72
N ALA A 59 -24.07 13.43 -19.49
CA ALA A 59 -23.90 14.60 -18.62
C ALA A 59 -22.90 15.61 -19.20
N ALA A 60 -21.79 15.14 -19.77
CA ALA A 60 -20.82 16.00 -20.42
C ALA A 60 -21.37 16.61 -21.72
N ARG A 61 -22.08 15.83 -22.53
CA ARG A 61 -22.76 16.33 -23.73
C ARG A 61 -23.82 17.36 -23.38
N ALA A 62 -24.63 17.13 -22.35
CA ALA A 62 -25.63 18.08 -21.88
C ALA A 62 -24.99 19.39 -21.39
N ALA A 63 -23.75 19.35 -20.91
CA ALA A 63 -22.97 20.53 -20.54
C ALA A 63 -22.29 21.24 -21.75
N GLY A 64 -22.62 20.83 -22.98
CA GLY A 64 -22.13 21.48 -24.20
C GLY A 64 -20.80 20.97 -24.74
N ILE A 65 -20.18 19.97 -24.09
CA ILE A 65 -18.85 19.46 -24.47
C ILE A 65 -18.97 18.36 -25.55
N ALA A 66 -18.02 18.33 -26.48
CA ALA A 66 -17.88 17.22 -27.43
C ALA A 66 -17.40 15.95 -26.72
N VAL A 67 -18.08 14.83 -26.93
CA VAL A 67 -17.80 13.58 -26.21
C VAL A 67 -17.41 12.46 -27.17
N THR A 68 -16.38 11.70 -26.80
CA THR A 68 -15.89 10.51 -27.50
C THR A 68 -15.98 9.30 -26.55
N ASP A 69 -16.83 8.32 -26.83
CA ASP A 69 -16.87 7.04 -26.13
C ASP A 69 -15.79 6.10 -26.69
N CYS A 70 -14.88 5.67 -25.82
CA CYS A 70 -13.79 4.77 -26.13
C CYS A 70 -14.06 3.32 -25.75
N GLY A 71 -15.26 3.00 -25.27
CA GLY A 71 -15.61 1.63 -24.94
C GLY A 71 -14.87 1.11 -23.71
N ALA A 72 -14.70 -0.21 -23.67
CA ALA A 72 -13.90 -0.89 -22.67
C ALA A 72 -12.41 -0.78 -23.06
N VAL A 73 -11.61 -0.08 -22.26
CA VAL A 73 -10.21 0.23 -22.58
C VAL A 73 -9.40 0.44 -21.30
N PRO A 74 -8.09 0.11 -21.25
CA PRO A 74 -7.25 0.44 -20.11
C PRO A 74 -7.22 1.93 -19.80
N THR A 75 -7.19 2.26 -18.52
CA THR A 75 -7.04 3.64 -18.02
C THR A 75 -5.89 4.41 -18.68
N PRO A 76 -4.65 3.88 -18.78
CA PRO A 76 -3.56 4.60 -19.43
C PRO A 76 -3.75 4.75 -20.95
N ALA A 77 -4.45 3.82 -21.61
CA ALA A 77 -4.74 3.90 -23.04
C ALA A 77 -5.77 5.00 -23.33
N LEU A 78 -6.81 5.12 -22.49
CA LEU A 78 -7.76 6.24 -22.54
C LEU A 78 -7.04 7.58 -22.34
N ALA A 79 -6.21 7.68 -21.31
CA ALA A 79 -5.46 8.89 -21.00
C ALA A 79 -4.52 9.28 -22.15
N LEU A 80 -3.80 8.33 -22.74
CA LEU A 80 -2.93 8.55 -23.90
C LEU A 80 -3.71 9.14 -25.09
N ALA A 81 -4.84 8.53 -25.45
CA ALA A 81 -5.66 8.98 -26.58
C ALA A 81 -6.22 10.40 -26.33
N ALA A 82 -6.75 10.66 -25.14
CA ALA A 82 -7.32 11.95 -24.79
C ALA A 82 -6.27 13.06 -24.74
N MET A 83 -5.13 12.81 -24.09
CA MET A 83 -4.02 13.78 -24.00
C MET A 83 -3.39 14.04 -25.38
N GLY A 84 -3.25 13.02 -26.21
CA GLY A 84 -2.81 13.17 -27.60
C GLY A 84 -3.74 14.06 -28.42
N GLU A 85 -5.02 14.09 -28.06
CA GLU A 85 -6.02 14.99 -28.63
C GLU A 85 -6.20 16.29 -27.83
N GLY A 86 -5.37 16.60 -26.84
CA GLY A 86 -5.53 17.80 -26.01
C GLY A 86 -6.92 17.92 -25.39
N ALA A 87 -7.51 16.77 -25.02
CA ALA A 87 -8.85 16.62 -24.45
C ALA A 87 -8.77 16.04 -23.04
N ALA A 88 -9.81 16.28 -22.24
CA ALA A 88 -9.99 15.62 -20.96
C ALA A 88 -10.48 14.17 -21.12
N ALA A 89 -10.42 13.39 -20.04
CA ALA A 89 -11.02 12.07 -19.98
C ALA A 89 -11.69 11.76 -18.64
N VAL A 90 -12.68 10.87 -18.67
CA VAL A 90 -13.24 10.20 -17.50
C VAL A 90 -13.20 8.70 -17.72
N MET A 91 -12.48 8.00 -16.83
CA MET A 91 -12.48 6.54 -16.78
C MET A 91 -13.43 6.07 -15.69
N VAL A 92 -14.41 5.25 -16.08
CA VAL A 92 -15.36 4.60 -15.17
C VAL A 92 -14.76 3.29 -14.65
N THR A 93 -14.32 3.31 -13.40
CA THR A 93 -13.73 2.13 -12.78
C THR A 93 -13.63 2.25 -11.25
N GLY A 94 -13.80 1.11 -10.56
CA GLY A 94 -13.39 0.95 -9.17
C GLY A 94 -11.89 0.60 -9.00
N SER A 95 -11.18 0.28 -10.08
CA SER A 95 -9.83 -0.30 -10.08
C SER A 95 -9.79 -1.58 -9.23
N HIS A 96 -8.91 -1.68 -8.24
CA HIS A 96 -8.72 -2.84 -7.35
C HIS A 96 -9.80 -3.07 -6.25
N ILE A 97 -10.83 -2.22 -6.13
CA ILE A 97 -11.82 -2.35 -5.03
C ILE A 97 -12.85 -3.47 -5.31
N PRO A 98 -13.60 -3.96 -4.31
CA PRO A 98 -14.62 -5.01 -4.51
C PRO A 98 -15.69 -4.68 -5.57
N ASP A 99 -16.36 -5.71 -6.13
CA ASP A 99 -17.31 -5.59 -7.25
C ASP A 99 -18.59 -4.80 -6.93
N ASP A 100 -18.98 -4.74 -5.65
CA ASP A 100 -20.12 -3.95 -5.15
C ASP A 100 -19.86 -2.43 -5.16
N ARG A 101 -18.67 -2.00 -5.59
CA ARG A 101 -18.23 -0.61 -5.69
C ARG A 101 -17.82 -0.25 -7.11
N ASN A 102 -17.80 1.04 -7.41
CA ASN A 102 -17.26 1.58 -8.67
C ASN A 102 -16.69 2.98 -8.41
N GLY A 103 -16.32 3.70 -9.48
CA GLY A 103 -15.76 5.04 -9.35
C GLY A 103 -15.52 5.75 -10.68
N LEU A 104 -15.00 6.97 -10.55
CA LEU A 104 -14.63 7.85 -11.66
C LEU A 104 -13.18 8.34 -11.45
N LYS A 105 -12.31 8.13 -12.43
CA LYS A 105 -10.99 8.78 -12.51
C LYS A 105 -11.07 9.89 -13.56
N PHE A 106 -10.66 11.09 -13.19
CA PHE A 106 -10.75 12.28 -14.05
C PHE A 106 -9.36 12.69 -14.54
N TYR A 107 -9.30 13.16 -15.79
CA TYR A 107 -8.10 13.61 -16.46
C TYR A 107 -8.38 14.95 -17.14
N THR A 108 -7.52 15.93 -16.95
CA THR A 108 -7.46 17.14 -17.79
C THR A 108 -6.59 16.84 -19.01
N PRO A 109 -6.52 17.74 -20.02
CA PRO A 109 -5.56 17.62 -21.11
C PRO A 109 -4.09 17.50 -20.68
N ALA A 110 -3.76 17.93 -19.46
CA ALA A 110 -2.41 17.84 -18.90
C ALA A 110 -2.11 16.50 -18.19
N GLY A 111 -3.13 15.68 -17.89
CA GLY A 111 -2.97 14.41 -17.16
C GLY A 111 -4.01 14.23 -16.05
N GLU A 112 -3.67 13.44 -15.02
CA GLU A 112 -4.56 13.20 -13.88
C GLU A 112 -4.95 14.51 -13.17
N ILE A 113 -6.17 14.59 -12.63
CA ILE A 113 -6.57 15.74 -11.82
C ILE A 113 -5.70 15.88 -10.56
N THR A 114 -5.35 17.13 -10.22
CA THR A 114 -4.62 17.46 -9.00
C THR A 114 -5.58 17.55 -7.80
N LYS A 115 -5.04 17.67 -6.58
CA LYS A 115 -5.88 17.93 -5.40
C LYS A 115 -6.59 19.29 -5.46
N THR A 116 -6.02 20.27 -6.17
CA THR A 116 -6.71 21.54 -6.44
C THR A 116 -7.93 21.34 -7.33
N HIS A 117 -7.82 20.54 -8.39
CA HIS A 117 -8.95 20.18 -9.23
C HIS A 117 -10.01 19.38 -8.46
N GLU A 118 -9.62 18.39 -7.63
CA GLU A 118 -10.56 17.64 -6.79
C GLU A 118 -11.37 18.58 -5.86
N LEU A 119 -10.71 19.55 -5.22
CA LEU A 119 -11.39 20.53 -4.37
C LEU A 119 -12.37 21.39 -5.18
N ALA A 120 -11.97 21.87 -6.36
CA ALA A 120 -12.84 22.68 -7.21
C ALA A 120 -14.10 21.91 -7.66
N ILE A 121 -13.96 20.61 -7.97
CA ILE A 121 -15.11 19.72 -8.27
C ILE A 121 -16.03 19.61 -7.04
N LEU A 122 -15.47 19.35 -5.86
CA LEU A 122 -16.24 19.20 -4.63
C LEU A 122 -16.99 20.48 -4.23
N GLU A 123 -16.34 21.65 -4.39
CA GLU A 123 -16.97 22.96 -4.15
C GLU A 123 -18.16 23.17 -5.10
N ALA A 124 -18.00 22.91 -6.40
CA ALA A 124 -19.09 23.02 -7.36
C ALA A 124 -20.25 22.04 -7.08
N VAL A 125 -19.94 20.82 -6.65
CA VAL A 125 -20.96 19.84 -6.21
C VAL A 125 -21.74 20.38 -5.02
N ALA A 126 -21.06 20.95 -4.02
CA ALA A 126 -21.69 21.51 -2.83
C ALA A 126 -22.56 22.74 -3.14
N GLU A 127 -22.10 23.62 -4.03
CA GLU A 127 -22.86 24.77 -4.54
C GLU A 127 -24.16 24.35 -5.25
N GLU A 128 -24.10 23.30 -6.08
CA GLU A 128 -25.29 22.78 -6.77
C GLU A 128 -26.32 22.18 -5.81
N VAL A 129 -25.85 21.41 -4.82
CA VAL A 129 -26.72 20.85 -3.77
C VAL A 129 -27.40 21.97 -2.98
N THR A 130 -26.65 23.00 -2.61
CA THR A 130 -27.18 24.15 -1.86
C THR A 130 -28.24 24.88 -2.67
N ARG A 131 -27.99 25.19 -3.96
CA ARG A 131 -28.98 25.79 -4.86
C ARG A 131 -30.24 24.95 -4.99
N THR A 132 -30.11 23.64 -5.18
CA THR A 132 -31.28 22.76 -5.37
C THR A 132 -32.14 22.67 -4.10
N SER A 133 -31.55 22.85 -2.91
CA SER A 133 -32.29 22.85 -1.64
C SER A 133 -33.01 24.18 -1.31
N THR A 134 -32.65 25.28 -1.97
CA THR A 134 -33.17 26.63 -1.67
C THR A 134 -34.15 27.17 -2.72
N LEU A 135 -34.36 26.46 -3.84
CA LEU A 135 -35.29 26.85 -4.89
C LEU A 135 -36.69 26.26 -4.64
N THR A 136 -37.73 27.09 -4.75
CA THR A 136 -39.12 26.66 -4.90
C THR A 136 -39.39 26.22 -6.36
N PRO A 137 -40.42 25.41 -6.65
CA PRO A 137 -40.58 24.70 -7.94
C PRO A 137 -40.74 25.57 -9.20
N GLU A 138 -40.68 26.90 -9.11
CA GLU A 138 -41.06 27.84 -10.17
C GLU A 138 -39.91 28.70 -10.71
N SER A 139 -38.65 28.46 -10.32
CA SER A 139 -37.51 29.18 -10.88
C SER A 139 -36.72 28.31 -11.86
N GLU A 140 -36.83 28.64 -13.16
CA GLU A 140 -36.11 27.98 -14.25
C GLU A 140 -34.59 28.10 -14.14
N GLU A 141 -33.97 27.05 -14.71
CA GLU A 141 -32.56 26.68 -14.76
C GLU A 141 -31.60 27.79 -15.20
N GLY A 142 -30.65 28.12 -14.33
CA GLY A 142 -29.43 28.83 -14.70
C GLY A 142 -28.23 27.86 -14.69
N THR A 143 -27.65 27.59 -15.85
CA THR A 143 -26.36 26.88 -15.97
C THR A 143 -25.29 27.66 -15.19
N PRO A 144 -24.52 27.03 -14.28
CA PRO A 144 -23.42 27.73 -13.61
C PRO A 144 -22.43 28.26 -14.65
N PRO A 145 -21.87 29.48 -14.47
CA PRO A 145 -20.95 30.07 -15.44
C PRO A 145 -19.69 29.20 -15.58
N ASP A 146 -19.30 28.93 -16.83
CA ASP A 146 -18.04 28.27 -17.15
C ASP A 146 -16.87 29.14 -16.63
N GLN A 147 -16.16 28.63 -15.62
CA GLN A 147 -15.00 29.31 -15.05
C GLN A 147 -13.68 28.73 -15.56
N ALA A 148 -13.73 27.63 -16.32
CA ALA A 148 -12.56 26.97 -16.90
C ALA A 148 -12.27 27.45 -18.34
N GLY A 149 -13.20 28.18 -18.98
CA GLY A 149 -13.04 28.71 -20.33
C GLY A 149 -13.16 27.63 -21.41
N ASN A 150 -13.95 26.60 -21.14
CA ASN A 150 -14.13 25.40 -21.97
C ASN A 150 -15.15 25.58 -23.13
N ASP A 151 -15.69 26.79 -23.32
CA ASP A 151 -16.77 27.10 -24.27
C ASP A 151 -18.04 26.27 -23.97
N ALA A 152 -18.26 25.91 -22.70
CA ALA A 152 -19.41 25.13 -22.27
C ALA A 152 -20.69 25.97 -22.40
N THR A 153 -21.63 25.52 -23.26
CA THR A 153 -22.86 26.26 -23.56
C THR A 153 -24.08 25.68 -22.83
N SER A 154 -25.17 26.45 -22.76
CA SER A 154 -26.48 25.94 -22.29
C SER A 154 -27.14 24.98 -23.29
N LYS A 155 -26.56 24.79 -24.48
CA LYS A 155 -27.05 23.84 -25.48
C LYS A 155 -26.25 22.55 -25.41
N PRO A 156 -26.89 21.38 -25.64
CA PRO A 156 -26.17 20.13 -25.72
C PRO A 156 -25.10 20.17 -26.81
N GLY A 157 -23.95 19.55 -26.53
CA GLY A 157 -22.88 19.30 -27.49
C GLY A 157 -23.32 18.37 -28.63
N PRO A 158 -22.43 18.13 -29.60
CA PRO A 158 -22.70 17.27 -30.75
C PRO A 158 -23.04 15.83 -30.33
N ALA A 159 -23.49 15.02 -31.30
CA ALA A 159 -23.68 13.58 -31.09
C ALA A 159 -22.39 12.93 -30.57
N ILE A 160 -22.52 11.99 -29.63
CA ILE A 160 -21.38 11.27 -29.03
C ILE A 160 -20.68 10.49 -30.15
N ALA A 161 -19.38 10.77 -30.33
CA ALA A 161 -18.53 10.02 -31.24
C ALA A 161 -18.03 8.74 -30.57
N THR A 162 -17.60 7.77 -31.37
CA THR A 162 -16.94 6.54 -30.88
C THR A 162 -15.54 6.43 -31.45
N ARG A 163 -14.56 6.04 -30.64
CA ARG A 163 -13.17 5.81 -31.07
C ARG A 163 -12.54 4.65 -30.32
N ASP A 164 -11.92 3.72 -31.04
CA ASP A 164 -11.04 2.74 -30.41
C ASP A 164 -9.68 3.39 -30.08
N ALA A 165 -9.31 3.40 -28.79
CA ALA A 165 -8.05 3.96 -28.29
C ALA A 165 -6.93 2.90 -28.17
N ALA A 166 -7.25 1.61 -28.34
CA ALA A 166 -6.27 0.52 -28.24
C ALA A 166 -5.13 0.62 -29.28
N PRO A 167 -5.35 1.03 -30.55
CA PRO A 167 -4.27 1.13 -31.53
C PRO A 167 -3.16 2.12 -31.16
N ASP A 168 -3.52 3.26 -30.58
CA ASP A 168 -2.54 4.29 -30.17
C ASP A 168 -1.63 3.76 -29.05
N TYR A 169 -2.21 3.03 -28.11
CA TYR A 169 -1.50 2.43 -26.99
C TYR A 169 -0.65 1.23 -27.42
N LEU A 170 -1.13 0.38 -28.34
CA LEU A 170 -0.32 -0.66 -28.99
C LEU A 170 0.89 -0.05 -29.70
N ALA A 171 0.65 0.96 -30.55
CA ALA A 171 1.67 1.62 -31.35
C ALA A 171 2.77 2.26 -30.49
N ARG A 172 2.41 2.81 -29.32
CA ARG A 172 3.36 3.34 -28.34
C ARG A 172 4.43 2.31 -27.95
N TYR A 173 4.03 1.08 -27.61
CA TYR A 173 5.00 0.06 -27.20
C TYR A 173 5.69 -0.63 -28.36
N THR A 174 4.98 -0.91 -29.47
CA THR A 174 5.62 -1.52 -30.64
C THR A 174 6.66 -0.59 -31.26
N THR A 175 6.44 0.73 -31.24
CA THR A 175 7.41 1.73 -31.70
C THR A 175 8.62 1.81 -30.77
N ALA A 176 8.40 1.84 -29.44
CA ALA A 176 9.48 1.97 -28.48
C ALA A 176 10.34 0.70 -28.37
N PHE A 177 9.73 -0.48 -28.40
CA PHE A 177 10.39 -1.76 -28.15
C PHE A 177 10.80 -2.51 -29.42
N GLY A 178 10.06 -2.36 -30.52
CA GLY A 178 10.29 -3.12 -31.75
C GLY A 178 9.79 -4.57 -31.67
N SER A 179 9.84 -5.28 -32.80
CA SER A 179 9.23 -6.61 -32.96
C SER A 179 9.98 -7.74 -32.26
N ASP A 180 11.22 -7.53 -31.88
CA ASP A 180 12.12 -8.59 -31.41
C ASP A 180 12.50 -8.41 -29.92
N ALA A 181 11.90 -7.44 -29.23
CA ALA A 181 12.26 -7.09 -27.85
C ALA A 181 12.10 -8.25 -26.87
N LEU A 182 11.10 -9.10 -27.10
CA LEU A 182 10.75 -10.26 -26.29
C LEU A 182 10.99 -11.58 -27.04
N ALA A 183 11.74 -11.55 -28.15
CA ALA A 183 11.99 -12.74 -28.96
C ALA A 183 12.58 -13.88 -28.13
N GLY A 184 11.96 -15.05 -28.24
CA GLY A 184 12.37 -16.26 -27.52
C GLY A 184 11.79 -16.40 -26.12
N LEU A 185 10.99 -15.43 -25.64
CA LEU A 185 10.24 -15.58 -24.40
C LEU A 185 8.87 -16.20 -24.65
N ARG A 186 8.47 -17.11 -23.76
CA ARG A 186 7.13 -17.69 -23.67
C ARG A 186 6.42 -17.21 -22.43
N ILE A 187 5.38 -16.40 -22.61
CA ILE A 187 4.75 -15.61 -21.54
C ILE A 187 3.29 -16.05 -21.35
N GLY A 188 2.93 -16.40 -20.11
CA GLY A 188 1.54 -16.58 -19.72
C GLY A 188 0.83 -15.23 -19.56
N VAL A 189 -0.35 -15.05 -20.15
CA VAL A 189 -1.19 -13.87 -19.95
C VAL A 189 -2.35 -14.27 -19.04
N TYR A 190 -2.25 -13.95 -17.75
CA TYR A 190 -3.36 -14.14 -16.82
C TYR A 190 -4.43 -13.08 -17.09
N ALA A 191 -5.47 -13.51 -17.81
CA ALA A 191 -6.44 -12.62 -18.42
C ALA A 191 -7.54 -12.15 -17.46
N HIS A 192 -7.97 -13.01 -16.52
CA HIS A 192 -9.10 -12.81 -15.60
C HIS A 192 -10.21 -11.95 -16.24
N SER A 193 -10.57 -10.83 -15.62
CA SER A 193 -11.45 -9.81 -16.15
C SER A 193 -10.74 -8.45 -16.33
N ALA A 194 -9.44 -8.45 -16.61
CA ALA A 194 -8.70 -7.22 -16.89
C ALA A 194 -9.23 -6.61 -18.19
N VAL A 195 -9.58 -5.32 -18.18
CA VAL A 195 -10.10 -4.64 -19.39
C VAL A 195 -9.09 -4.67 -20.54
N GLY A 196 -7.80 -4.65 -20.21
CA GLY A 196 -6.69 -4.65 -21.17
C GLY A 196 -6.16 -6.02 -21.58
N ARG A 197 -6.79 -7.14 -21.16
CA ARG A 197 -6.22 -8.49 -21.33
C ARG A 197 -5.86 -8.83 -22.78
N ASP A 198 -6.75 -8.53 -23.72
CA ASP A 198 -6.54 -8.81 -25.15
C ASP A 198 -5.53 -7.83 -25.78
N LEU A 199 -5.51 -6.57 -25.33
CA LEU A 199 -4.55 -5.55 -25.77
C LEU A 199 -3.13 -5.85 -25.26
N LEU A 200 -3.00 -6.30 -24.01
CA LEU A 200 -1.72 -6.74 -23.44
C LEU A 200 -1.17 -7.94 -24.21
N ASP A 201 -1.99 -8.95 -24.50
CA ASP A 201 -1.59 -10.09 -25.35
C ASP A 201 -1.10 -9.62 -26.73
N ALA A 202 -1.84 -8.71 -27.38
CA ALA A 202 -1.45 -8.15 -28.66
C ALA A 202 -0.11 -7.40 -28.61
N ILE A 203 0.15 -6.62 -27.56
CA ILE A 203 1.42 -5.89 -27.35
C ILE A 203 2.58 -6.87 -27.18
N LEU A 204 2.42 -7.91 -26.38
CA LEU A 204 3.47 -8.92 -26.14
C LEU A 204 3.81 -9.68 -27.43
N ARG A 205 2.79 -10.11 -28.18
CA ARG A 205 2.99 -10.78 -29.48
C ARG A 205 3.66 -9.86 -30.49
N ALA A 206 3.22 -8.60 -30.56
CA ALA A 206 3.78 -7.61 -31.48
C ALA A 206 5.21 -7.19 -31.12
N THR A 207 5.67 -7.47 -29.90
CA THR A 207 7.05 -7.26 -29.44
C THR A 207 7.88 -8.55 -29.40
N GLY A 208 7.36 -9.66 -29.93
CA GLY A 208 8.13 -10.88 -30.25
C GLY A 208 7.94 -12.07 -29.31
N ALA A 209 7.06 -11.97 -28.30
CA ALA A 209 6.81 -13.07 -27.37
C ALA A 209 5.86 -14.13 -27.97
N GLU A 210 6.10 -15.40 -27.62
CA GLU A 210 5.04 -16.41 -27.67
C GLU A 210 4.16 -16.23 -26.43
N THR A 211 2.84 -16.16 -26.59
CA THR A 211 1.93 -15.99 -25.45
C THR A 211 0.88 -17.08 -25.32
N VAL A 212 0.56 -17.41 -24.07
CA VAL A 212 -0.43 -18.41 -23.66
C VAL A 212 -1.48 -17.74 -22.78
N GLU A 213 -2.75 -17.76 -23.19
CA GLU A 213 -3.84 -17.22 -22.35
C GLU A 213 -4.10 -18.12 -21.14
N LEU A 214 -4.25 -17.52 -19.96
CA LEU A 214 -4.48 -18.20 -18.69
C LEU A 214 -5.66 -17.56 -17.95
N GLY A 215 -6.55 -18.39 -17.40
CA GLY A 215 -7.51 -17.96 -16.37
C GLY A 215 -8.46 -16.83 -16.78
N ARG A 216 -8.95 -16.79 -18.03
CA ARG A 216 -9.97 -15.83 -18.46
C ARG A 216 -11.25 -16.00 -17.65
N ALA A 217 -11.82 -14.89 -17.22
CA ALA A 217 -13.06 -14.83 -16.44
C ALA A 217 -14.09 -13.94 -17.14
N GLU A 218 -15.35 -14.42 -17.14
CA GLU A 218 -16.50 -13.66 -17.65
C GLU A 218 -17.08 -12.69 -16.60
N ARG A 219 -16.78 -12.93 -15.32
CA ARG A 219 -17.19 -12.06 -14.21
C ARG A 219 -16.02 -11.23 -13.73
N PHE A 220 -16.32 -10.03 -13.22
CA PHE A 220 -15.31 -9.15 -12.67
C PHE A 220 -14.58 -9.82 -11.48
N VAL A 221 -13.25 -9.80 -11.54
CA VAL A 221 -12.32 -10.30 -10.52
C VAL A 221 -11.56 -9.09 -9.97
N PRO A 222 -11.76 -8.71 -8.70
CA PRO A 222 -11.02 -7.62 -8.08
C PRO A 222 -9.58 -8.09 -7.80
N VAL A 223 -8.62 -7.57 -8.57
CA VAL A 223 -7.19 -7.83 -8.34
C VAL A 223 -6.56 -6.63 -7.63
N ASP A 224 -5.99 -6.86 -6.45
CA ASP A 224 -5.16 -5.89 -5.73
C ASP A 224 -3.69 -6.33 -5.80
N THR A 225 -2.89 -5.62 -6.59
CA THR A 225 -1.48 -5.98 -6.83
C THR A 225 -0.59 -5.80 -5.59
N GLU A 226 -1.04 -5.03 -4.58
CA GLU A 226 -0.35 -4.90 -3.29
C GLU A 226 -0.68 -6.07 -2.35
N ALA A 227 -1.78 -6.78 -2.59
CA ALA A 227 -2.29 -7.84 -1.73
C ALA A 227 -2.90 -8.98 -2.57
N VAL A 228 -2.10 -9.56 -3.47
CA VAL A 228 -2.53 -10.70 -4.31
C VAL A 228 -2.96 -11.85 -3.42
N ASP A 229 -4.20 -12.30 -3.57
CA ASP A 229 -4.80 -13.34 -2.73
C ASP A 229 -4.14 -14.73 -2.93
N ALA A 230 -4.36 -15.62 -1.96
CA ALA A 230 -3.76 -16.95 -1.95
C ALA A 230 -4.18 -17.79 -3.17
N ALA A 231 -5.45 -17.73 -3.59
CA ALA A 231 -5.97 -18.51 -4.72
C ALA A 231 -5.32 -18.10 -6.06
N THR A 232 -5.08 -16.81 -6.23
CA THR A 232 -4.36 -16.25 -7.38
C THR A 232 -2.90 -16.68 -7.34
N ARG A 233 -2.21 -16.60 -6.19
CA ARG A 233 -0.83 -17.08 -6.04
C ARG A 233 -0.70 -18.58 -6.34
N GLU A 234 -1.62 -19.40 -5.85
CA GLU A 234 -1.67 -20.83 -6.14
C GLU A 234 -1.89 -21.10 -7.64
N SER A 235 -2.72 -20.30 -8.29
CA SER A 235 -2.95 -20.44 -9.74
C SER A 235 -1.72 -20.06 -10.56
N LEU A 236 -1.03 -18.98 -10.20
CA LEU A 236 0.23 -18.58 -10.82
C LEU A 236 1.30 -19.68 -10.68
N ALA A 237 1.47 -20.22 -9.46
CA ALA A 237 2.40 -21.32 -9.21
C ALA A 237 2.03 -22.58 -10.02
N ARG A 238 0.74 -22.90 -10.13
CA ARG A 238 0.25 -24.06 -10.88
C ARG A 238 0.50 -23.92 -12.38
N TRP A 239 0.27 -22.74 -12.96
CA TRP A 239 0.51 -22.50 -14.38
C TRP A 239 2.01 -22.49 -14.72
N ALA A 240 2.87 -22.07 -13.80
CA ALA A 240 4.32 -22.09 -13.98
C ALA A 240 4.96 -23.46 -13.69
N ALA A 241 4.22 -24.42 -13.13
CA ALA A 241 4.78 -25.65 -12.55
C ALA A 241 5.49 -26.57 -13.56
N ASP A 242 5.12 -26.51 -14.85
CA ASP A 242 5.76 -27.31 -15.90
C ASP A 242 7.09 -26.72 -16.40
N GLY A 243 7.44 -25.51 -15.94
CA GLY A 243 8.68 -24.81 -16.29
C GLY A 243 8.72 -24.32 -17.74
N THR A 244 7.58 -24.24 -18.42
CA THR A 244 7.50 -23.87 -19.85
C THR A 244 7.23 -22.40 -20.09
N LEU A 245 6.95 -21.63 -19.03
CA LEU A 245 6.70 -20.18 -19.08
C LEU A 245 7.91 -19.46 -18.46
N ASP A 246 8.42 -18.44 -19.15
CA ASP A 246 9.49 -17.57 -18.62
C ASP A 246 8.94 -16.59 -17.58
N ALA A 247 7.68 -16.19 -17.73
CA ALA A 247 6.95 -15.32 -16.82
C ALA A 247 5.44 -15.45 -17.03
N ILE A 248 4.66 -14.98 -16.06
CA ILE A 248 3.22 -14.77 -16.18
C ILE A 248 2.93 -13.29 -15.92
N VAL A 249 2.26 -12.64 -16.87
CA VAL A 249 1.90 -11.21 -16.81
C VAL A 249 0.39 -11.04 -16.68
N SER A 250 -0.02 -9.94 -16.08
CA SER A 250 -1.41 -9.50 -15.94
C SER A 250 -1.44 -8.03 -15.59
N THR A 251 -2.64 -7.46 -15.51
CA THR A 251 -2.90 -6.17 -14.89
C THR A 251 -3.95 -6.30 -13.79
N ASP A 252 -4.24 -5.22 -13.06
CA ASP A 252 -5.49 -5.10 -12.31
C ASP A 252 -6.69 -4.84 -13.25
N GLY A 253 -7.88 -4.62 -12.68
CA GLY A 253 -9.14 -4.56 -13.43
C GLY A 253 -9.16 -3.50 -14.54
N ASP A 254 -8.58 -2.32 -14.31
CA ASP A 254 -8.59 -1.21 -15.26
C ASP A 254 -7.26 -0.97 -15.99
N GLY A 255 -6.25 -1.82 -15.75
CA GLY A 255 -5.02 -1.81 -16.51
C GLY A 255 -4.06 -0.69 -16.15
N ASP A 256 -4.10 -0.17 -14.92
CA ASP A 256 -3.14 0.84 -14.44
C ASP A 256 -2.05 0.27 -13.52
N ARG A 257 -2.19 -1.00 -13.08
CA ARG A 257 -1.20 -1.70 -12.26
C ARG A 257 -0.73 -2.99 -12.92
N PRO A 258 0.58 -3.27 -12.97
CA PRO A 258 1.11 -4.54 -13.44
C PRO A 258 0.99 -5.63 -12.37
N LEU A 259 0.82 -6.87 -12.84
CA LEU A 259 1.07 -8.07 -12.06
C LEU A 259 2.04 -8.94 -12.86
N LEU A 260 3.25 -9.15 -12.33
CA LEU A 260 4.26 -10.02 -12.92
C LEU A 260 4.61 -11.14 -11.94
N ALA A 261 4.57 -12.38 -12.42
CA ALA A 261 5.16 -13.52 -11.74
C ALA A 261 6.32 -14.08 -12.59
N ASP A 262 7.37 -14.55 -11.93
CA ASP A 262 8.50 -15.19 -12.60
C ASP A 262 8.14 -16.59 -13.14
N GLY A 263 9.09 -17.27 -13.80
CA GLY A 263 8.91 -18.62 -14.32
C GLY A 263 8.70 -19.70 -13.25
N ALA A 264 8.76 -19.37 -11.95
CA ALA A 264 8.36 -20.24 -10.85
C ALA A 264 6.98 -19.84 -10.26
N GLY A 265 6.27 -18.92 -10.91
CA GLY A 265 4.97 -18.41 -10.49
C GLY A 265 5.03 -17.52 -9.24
N GLN A 266 6.21 -17.01 -8.86
CA GLN A 266 6.36 -16.11 -7.72
C GLN A 266 6.10 -14.68 -8.15
N VAL A 267 5.14 -14.03 -7.47
CA VAL A 267 4.78 -12.63 -7.73
C VAL A 267 5.96 -11.71 -7.40
N ILE A 268 6.33 -10.87 -8.35
CA ILE A 268 7.34 -9.83 -8.19
C ILE A 268 6.66 -8.55 -7.69
N PRO A 269 7.10 -7.95 -6.57
CA PRO A 269 6.52 -6.72 -6.05
C PRO A 269 6.59 -5.57 -7.05
N GLY A 270 5.52 -4.77 -7.14
CA GLY A 270 5.40 -3.70 -8.12
C GLY A 270 6.45 -2.59 -7.99
N ASP A 271 6.90 -2.27 -6.78
CA ASP A 271 7.98 -1.31 -6.55
C ASP A 271 9.36 -1.81 -7.03
N ILE A 272 9.59 -3.12 -7.02
CA ILE A 272 10.78 -3.74 -7.63
C ILE A 272 10.71 -3.61 -9.15
N LEU A 273 9.54 -3.83 -9.76
CA LEU A 273 9.33 -3.58 -11.20
C LEU A 273 9.57 -2.11 -11.55
N GLY A 274 9.03 -1.19 -10.74
CA GLY A 274 9.24 0.24 -10.89
C GLY A 274 10.71 0.64 -10.82
N GLN A 275 11.46 0.09 -9.86
CA GLN A 275 12.90 0.32 -9.73
C GLN A 275 13.68 -0.17 -10.96
N ILE A 276 13.40 -1.37 -11.46
CA ILE A 276 14.05 -1.93 -12.65
C ILE A 276 13.71 -1.09 -13.89
N THR A 277 12.43 -0.73 -14.04
CA THR A 277 11.93 0.09 -15.16
C THR A 277 12.57 1.47 -15.18
N ALA A 278 12.63 2.14 -14.02
CA ALA A 278 13.27 3.45 -13.86
C ALA A 278 14.74 3.41 -14.28
N ALA A 279 15.49 2.40 -13.82
CA ALA A 279 16.90 2.24 -14.18
C ALA A 279 17.07 1.95 -15.67
N THR A 280 16.20 1.11 -16.26
CA THR A 280 16.24 0.75 -17.68
C THR A 280 16.01 1.95 -18.60
N LEU A 281 15.12 2.86 -18.21
CA LEU A 281 14.82 4.08 -18.96
C LEU A 281 15.83 5.21 -18.73
N GLY A 282 16.82 5.01 -17.86
CA GLY A 282 17.82 6.03 -17.54
C GLY A 282 17.25 7.22 -16.75
N ALA A 283 16.27 6.98 -15.89
CA ALA A 283 15.76 7.99 -14.97
C ALA A 283 16.86 8.47 -14.01
N ASP A 284 16.89 9.77 -13.72
CA ASP A 284 17.82 10.35 -12.74
C ASP A 284 17.17 10.52 -11.36
N THR A 285 15.89 10.92 -11.36
CA THR A 285 15.09 11.10 -10.15
C THR A 285 13.95 10.08 -10.12
N VAL A 286 13.79 9.38 -8.98
CA VAL A 286 12.62 8.54 -8.70
C VAL A 286 11.75 9.23 -7.65
N VAL A 287 10.45 9.29 -7.91
CA VAL A 287 9.43 9.78 -6.98
C VAL A 287 8.49 8.64 -6.62
N THR A 288 8.48 8.22 -5.37
CA THR A 288 7.73 7.01 -4.97
C THR A 288 7.19 7.16 -3.54
N PRO A 289 6.02 6.58 -3.20
CA PRO A 289 5.49 6.67 -1.85
C PRO A 289 6.42 6.09 -0.78
N VAL A 290 6.16 6.47 0.48
CA VAL A 290 6.83 5.91 1.67
C VAL A 290 6.63 4.39 1.83
N SER A 291 5.61 3.81 1.18
CA SER A 291 5.36 2.36 1.22
C SER A 291 6.28 1.54 0.32
N SER A 292 6.94 2.15 -0.66
CA SER A 292 7.81 1.42 -1.59
C SER A 292 9.10 0.95 -0.92
N ASN A 293 9.65 -0.15 -1.39
CA ASN A 293 10.85 -0.79 -0.88
C ASN A 293 12.02 0.20 -0.73
N THR A 294 12.78 0.09 0.37
CA THR A 294 14.00 0.89 0.63
C THR A 294 15.20 0.48 -0.24
N GLY A 295 15.00 -0.53 -1.10
CA GLY A 295 15.92 -0.95 -2.15
C GLY A 295 16.21 0.17 -3.14
N VAL A 296 15.27 1.10 -3.38
CA VAL A 296 15.47 2.17 -4.36
C VAL A 296 16.64 3.08 -3.96
N GLU A 297 16.76 3.48 -2.69
CA GLU A 297 17.92 4.22 -2.20
C GLU A 297 19.17 3.33 -2.12
N ALA A 298 19.01 2.09 -1.64
CA ALA A 298 20.13 1.16 -1.45
C ALA A 298 20.77 0.71 -2.77
N SER A 299 20.06 0.84 -3.90
CA SER A 299 20.55 0.49 -5.23
C SER A 299 21.70 1.40 -5.69
N GLY A 300 21.75 2.64 -5.20
CA GLY A 300 22.71 3.65 -5.67
C GLY A 300 22.56 4.03 -7.15
N ARG A 301 21.47 3.62 -7.82
CA ARG A 301 21.27 3.82 -9.27
C ARG A 301 20.70 5.18 -9.65
N PHE A 302 20.14 5.93 -8.70
CA PHE A 302 19.44 7.19 -8.94
C PHE A 302 20.15 8.35 -8.25
N GLY A 303 20.26 9.48 -8.93
CA GLY A 303 20.83 10.71 -8.37
C GLY A 303 19.97 11.27 -7.24
N ARG A 304 18.64 11.05 -7.30
CA ARG A 304 17.70 11.50 -6.27
C ARG A 304 16.52 10.55 -6.11
N VAL A 305 16.13 10.28 -4.87
CA VAL A 305 14.89 9.58 -4.53
C VAL A 305 14.02 10.50 -3.67
N ILE A 306 12.78 10.74 -4.08
CA ILE A 306 11.82 11.60 -3.38
C ILE A 306 10.69 10.72 -2.85
N ARG A 307 10.50 10.72 -1.52
CA ARG A 307 9.41 9.98 -0.87
C ARG A 307 8.16 10.83 -0.72
N THR A 308 7.01 10.28 -1.10
CA THR A 308 5.71 10.98 -1.07
C THR A 308 4.69 10.26 -0.19
N ARG A 309 3.54 10.90 0.04
CA ARG A 309 2.34 10.19 0.53
C ARG A 309 1.86 9.22 -0.56
N ILE A 310 1.20 8.13 -0.18
CA ILE A 310 0.59 7.18 -1.11
C ILE A 310 -0.46 7.89 -1.96
N GLY A 311 -0.45 7.64 -3.27
CA GLY A 311 -1.36 8.20 -4.26
C GLY A 311 -0.66 8.89 -5.42
N SER A 312 -1.11 8.59 -6.64
CA SER A 312 -0.61 9.20 -7.88
C SER A 312 -0.58 10.73 -7.86
N PRO A 313 -1.55 11.49 -7.28
CA PRO A 313 -1.45 12.96 -7.27
C PRO A 313 -0.24 13.49 -6.48
N HIS A 314 0.19 12.76 -5.44
CA HIS A 314 1.38 13.14 -4.67
C HIS A 314 2.67 12.77 -5.39
N VAL A 315 2.67 11.66 -6.12
CA VAL A 315 3.81 11.25 -6.96
C VAL A 315 3.98 12.24 -8.12
N ILE A 316 2.90 12.56 -8.85
CA ILE A 316 2.90 13.55 -9.94
C ILE A 316 3.42 14.90 -9.47
N ALA A 317 2.89 15.44 -8.36
CA ALA A 317 3.37 16.71 -7.82
C ALA A 317 4.86 16.68 -7.44
N GLY A 318 5.34 15.53 -6.93
CA GLY A 318 6.77 15.34 -6.64
C GLY A 318 7.63 15.26 -7.91
N MET A 319 7.11 14.68 -8.99
CA MET A 319 7.79 14.61 -10.30
C MET A 319 7.85 15.98 -10.97
N GLU A 320 6.76 16.73 -10.96
CA GLU A 320 6.70 18.10 -11.49
C GLU A 320 7.68 19.02 -10.76
N ALA A 321 7.71 18.96 -9.43
CA ALA A 321 8.67 19.71 -8.62
C ALA A 321 10.13 19.27 -8.85
N ALA A 322 10.34 17.99 -9.18
CA ALA A 322 11.66 17.45 -9.46
C ALA A 322 12.21 17.91 -10.82
N GLY A 323 11.37 17.92 -11.85
CA GLY A 323 11.75 18.17 -13.25
C GLY A 323 12.74 17.16 -13.83
N GLY A 324 13.19 17.41 -15.06
CA GLY A 324 14.21 16.60 -15.73
C GLY A 324 13.76 15.17 -16.03
N ARG A 325 14.66 14.20 -15.88
CA ARG A 325 14.38 12.77 -16.11
C ARG A 325 13.77 12.12 -14.86
N ALA A 326 12.65 12.69 -14.39
CA ALA A 326 11.91 12.18 -13.25
C ALA A 326 10.90 11.11 -13.68
N VAL A 327 10.84 10.02 -12.92
CA VAL A 327 9.80 8.98 -13.04
C VAL A 327 9.11 8.81 -11.71
N GLY A 328 7.88 8.32 -11.76
CA GLY A 328 7.09 7.96 -10.59
C GLY A 328 6.69 6.50 -10.63
N TYR A 329 6.57 5.87 -9.48
CA TYR A 329 5.85 4.60 -9.36
C TYR A 329 5.33 4.42 -7.93
N GLU A 330 4.45 3.45 -7.73
CA GLU A 330 3.93 3.07 -6.42
C GLU A 330 4.21 1.59 -6.11
N ALA A 331 4.01 1.16 -4.87
CA ALA A 331 4.14 -0.26 -4.49
C ALA A 331 3.17 -1.19 -5.23
N ASN A 332 2.02 -0.65 -5.69
CA ASN A 332 1.10 -1.34 -6.60
C ASN A 332 1.66 -1.59 -8.01
N GLY A 333 2.83 -1.04 -8.34
CA GLY A 333 3.56 -1.25 -9.59
C GLY A 333 3.19 -0.30 -10.73
N GLY A 334 2.11 0.48 -10.62
CA GLY A 334 1.76 1.47 -11.63
C GLY A 334 2.90 2.48 -11.81
N PHE A 335 3.33 2.68 -13.06
CA PHE A 335 4.51 3.48 -13.41
C PHE A 335 4.10 4.76 -14.14
N LEU A 336 4.73 5.89 -13.83
CA LEU A 336 4.48 7.20 -14.41
C LEU A 336 5.76 7.69 -15.09
N LEU A 337 5.72 7.87 -16.40
CA LEU A 337 6.87 8.34 -17.17
C LEU A 337 6.79 9.85 -17.37
N GLY A 338 7.69 10.60 -16.74
CA GLY A 338 7.67 12.07 -16.72
C GLY A 338 8.56 12.77 -17.74
N PHE A 339 9.20 12.04 -18.64
CA PHE A 339 10.03 12.60 -19.69
C PHE A 339 9.96 11.74 -20.95
N ASP A 340 10.31 12.33 -22.11
CA ASP A 340 10.44 11.58 -23.35
C ASP A 340 11.68 10.68 -23.27
N ALA A 341 11.43 9.38 -23.13
CA ALA A 341 12.45 8.36 -23.05
C ALA A 341 12.69 7.71 -24.43
N ALA A 342 13.60 6.75 -24.46
CA ALA A 342 13.80 5.87 -25.59
C ALA A 342 13.69 4.41 -25.12
N GLY A 343 12.90 3.62 -25.83
CA GLY A 343 12.98 2.17 -25.74
C GLY A 343 14.13 1.62 -26.60
N PRO A 344 14.31 0.29 -26.64
CA PRO A 344 15.41 -0.31 -27.39
C PRO A 344 15.33 -0.11 -28.91
N ALA A 345 14.16 0.20 -29.47
CA ALA A 345 13.96 0.40 -30.91
C ALA A 345 13.60 1.84 -31.30
N GLY A 346 12.98 2.61 -30.41
CA GLY A 346 12.43 3.91 -30.79
C GLY A 346 12.02 4.81 -29.63
N PRO A 347 11.44 5.97 -29.93
CA PRO A 347 11.03 6.95 -28.93
C PRO A 347 9.89 6.42 -28.06
N LEU A 348 9.87 6.83 -26.80
CA LEU A 348 8.81 6.56 -25.82
C LEU A 348 8.42 7.89 -25.14
N PRO A 349 7.43 8.62 -25.68
CA PRO A 349 7.02 9.91 -25.14
C PRO A 349 6.54 9.81 -23.68
N ALA A 350 6.56 10.91 -22.93
CA ALA A 350 6.03 10.93 -21.56
C ALA A 350 4.55 10.47 -21.49
N LEU A 351 4.17 9.85 -20.38
CA LEU A 351 2.79 9.51 -20.04
C LEU A 351 2.63 9.64 -18.51
N MET A 352 2.12 10.79 -18.08
CA MET A 352 2.01 11.21 -16.68
C MET A 352 0.75 10.66 -15.99
N THR A 353 0.53 9.36 -16.13
CA THR A 353 -0.46 8.58 -15.37
C THR A 353 0.08 7.18 -15.15
N ARG A 354 -0.51 6.43 -14.22
CA ARG A 354 -0.09 5.05 -13.97
C ARG A 354 -0.31 4.17 -15.20
N ASP A 355 0.77 3.52 -15.60
CA ASP A 355 0.85 2.58 -16.68
C ASP A 355 1.26 1.20 -16.15
N SER A 356 0.55 0.15 -16.58
CA SER A 356 0.91 -1.24 -16.27
C SER A 356 1.81 -1.87 -17.32
N THR A 357 1.78 -1.42 -18.57
CA THR A 357 2.47 -2.14 -19.66
C THR A 357 3.96 -1.87 -19.67
N LEU A 358 4.38 -0.61 -19.48
CA LEU A 358 5.80 -0.25 -19.38
C LEU A 358 6.55 -1.02 -18.28
N PRO A 359 6.05 -1.13 -17.04
CA PRO A 359 6.73 -1.90 -15.98
C PRO A 359 6.65 -3.42 -16.15
N LEU A 360 5.91 -3.93 -17.14
CA LEU A 360 5.99 -5.33 -17.58
C LEU A 360 7.04 -5.50 -18.69
N LEU A 361 6.94 -4.69 -19.76
CA LEU A 361 7.79 -4.83 -20.95
C LEU A 361 9.25 -4.49 -20.68
N ALA A 362 9.55 -3.43 -19.94
CA ALA A 362 10.94 -3.01 -19.73
C ALA A 362 11.77 -4.07 -18.99
N PRO A 363 11.31 -4.65 -17.86
CA PRO A 363 12.02 -5.76 -17.22
C PRO A 363 12.11 -7.02 -18.09
N LEU A 364 11.05 -7.37 -18.83
CA LEU A 364 11.04 -8.56 -19.69
C LEU A 364 11.99 -8.43 -20.89
N ALA A 365 12.00 -7.27 -21.56
CA ALA A 365 12.91 -7.01 -22.68
C ALA A 365 14.38 -6.96 -22.22
N LEU A 366 14.64 -6.47 -21.01
CA LEU A 366 15.96 -6.55 -20.40
C LEU A 366 16.33 -8.01 -20.06
N ALA A 367 15.39 -8.79 -19.52
CA ALA A 367 15.57 -10.20 -19.18
C ALA A 367 15.87 -11.06 -20.42
N ALA A 368 15.16 -10.83 -21.53
CA ALA A 368 15.36 -11.54 -22.80
C ALA A 368 16.80 -11.46 -23.32
N ARG A 369 17.50 -10.36 -23.01
CA ARG A 369 18.87 -10.07 -23.46
C ARG A 369 19.93 -10.47 -22.44
N GLN A 370 19.54 -10.86 -21.23
CA GLN A 370 20.45 -11.16 -20.13
C GLN A 370 20.52 -12.65 -19.83
N ARG A 371 21.73 -13.18 -19.63
CA ARG A 371 21.90 -14.55 -19.14
C ARG A 371 21.28 -14.69 -17.75
N GLY A 372 20.43 -15.70 -17.59
CA GLY A 372 19.70 -15.97 -16.34
C GLY A 372 18.35 -15.23 -16.22
N GLY A 373 17.95 -14.47 -17.24
CA GLY A 373 16.60 -13.91 -17.38
C GLY A 373 16.15 -13.06 -16.19
N LEU A 374 14.87 -13.14 -15.89
CA LEU A 374 14.22 -12.35 -14.84
C LEU A 374 14.78 -12.67 -13.44
N ALA A 375 15.12 -13.94 -13.18
CA ALA A 375 15.72 -14.34 -11.91
C ALA A 375 17.07 -13.65 -11.65
N ALA A 376 17.90 -13.49 -12.67
CA ALA A 376 19.16 -12.76 -12.55
C ALA A 376 18.94 -11.26 -12.30
N LEU A 377 17.94 -10.66 -12.95
CA LEU A 377 17.57 -9.25 -12.71
C LEU A 377 17.10 -9.00 -11.28
N LEU A 378 16.30 -9.91 -10.73
CA LEU A 378 15.83 -9.84 -9.36
C LEU A 378 16.96 -10.05 -8.35
N ALA A 379 17.89 -10.95 -8.63
CA ALA A 379 19.07 -11.19 -7.79
C ALA A 379 20.02 -9.99 -7.72
N ASP A 380 20.03 -9.13 -8.75
CA ASP A 380 20.80 -7.87 -8.77
C ASP A 380 20.11 -6.72 -8.01
N GLN A 381 18.90 -6.93 -7.47
CA GLN A 381 18.24 -5.93 -6.64
C GLN A 381 18.75 -6.00 -5.18
N PRO A 382 18.80 -4.87 -4.45
CA PRO A 382 19.17 -4.88 -3.05
C PRO A 382 18.30 -5.84 -2.23
N ALA A 383 18.93 -6.70 -1.42
CA ALA A 383 18.24 -7.71 -0.62
C ALA A 383 17.38 -7.06 0.49
N ARG A 384 16.12 -6.74 0.14
CA ARG A 384 15.12 -6.13 1.01
C ARG A 384 13.83 -6.93 0.92
N PHE A 385 13.46 -7.56 2.03
CA PHE A 385 12.20 -8.25 2.15
C PHE A 385 11.06 -7.25 2.35
N THR A 386 10.01 -7.37 1.52
CA THR A 386 8.76 -6.63 1.64
C THR A 386 7.61 -7.62 1.57
N VAL A 387 6.66 -7.47 2.49
CA VAL A 387 5.35 -8.13 2.44
C VAL A 387 4.31 -7.05 2.74
N ALA A 388 3.19 -7.10 2.01
CA ALA A 388 2.07 -6.20 2.19
C ALA A 388 0.79 -7.03 2.20
N ASP A 389 -0.13 -6.63 3.07
CA ASP A 389 -1.49 -7.17 3.17
C ASP A 389 -2.38 -6.10 3.81
N ARG A 390 -3.69 -6.34 3.87
CA ARG A 390 -4.66 -5.42 4.46
C ARG A 390 -5.68 -6.15 5.33
N LEU A 391 -5.97 -5.56 6.49
CA LEU A 391 -7.17 -5.90 7.24
C LEU A 391 -8.37 -5.23 6.57
N GLN A 392 -9.35 -6.04 6.19
CA GLN A 392 -10.60 -5.56 5.62
C GLN A 392 -11.54 -5.09 6.73
N ASP A 393 -12.55 -4.28 6.37
CA ASP A 393 -13.62 -3.84 7.27
C ASP A 393 -13.16 -3.08 8.54
N VAL A 394 -12.08 -2.30 8.45
CA VAL A 394 -11.61 -1.42 9.53
C VAL A 394 -12.07 0.03 9.28
N PRO A 395 -13.12 0.54 9.96
CA PRO A 395 -13.66 1.87 9.69
C PRO A 395 -12.69 2.97 10.18
N THR A 396 -12.08 3.70 9.25
CA THR A 396 -11.11 4.76 9.56
C THR A 396 -11.69 5.84 10.49
N GLU A 397 -12.95 6.21 10.29
CA GLU A 397 -13.64 7.23 11.08
C GLU A 397 -13.79 6.81 12.56
N ALA A 398 -14.11 5.54 12.80
CA ALA A 398 -14.18 5.00 14.16
C ALA A 398 -12.81 4.99 14.86
N SER A 399 -11.77 4.57 14.13
CA SER A 399 -10.38 4.58 14.64
C SER A 399 -9.89 6.00 14.94
N ALA A 400 -10.15 6.95 14.04
CA ALA A 400 -9.74 8.34 14.23
C ALA A 400 -10.47 8.99 15.42
N ALA A 401 -11.78 8.77 15.55
CA ALA A 401 -12.56 9.27 16.67
C ALA A 401 -12.07 8.69 18.01
N LEU A 402 -11.73 7.39 18.04
CA LEU A 402 -11.18 6.76 19.24
C LEU A 402 -9.83 7.38 19.63
N VAL A 403 -8.90 7.53 18.69
CA VAL A 403 -7.57 8.11 18.94
C VAL A 403 -7.69 9.54 19.46
N ALA A 404 -8.46 10.39 18.78
CA ALA A 404 -8.67 11.78 19.20
C ALA A 404 -9.25 11.87 20.62
N ARG A 405 -10.30 11.08 20.90
CA ARG A 405 -10.95 11.06 22.21
C ARG A 405 -10.00 10.66 23.34
N LEU A 406 -9.12 9.67 23.13
CA LEU A 406 -8.14 9.26 24.14
C LEU A 406 -7.00 10.27 24.33
N SER A 407 -6.62 10.98 23.26
CA SER A 407 -5.59 12.03 23.33
C SER A 407 -6.07 13.26 24.10
N GLU A 408 -7.32 13.68 23.91
CA GLU A 408 -7.82 14.98 24.41
C GLU A 408 -8.52 14.89 25.78
N ASP A 409 -9.13 13.75 26.12
CA ASP A 409 -10.03 13.65 27.26
C ASP A 409 -9.52 12.66 28.33
N ALA A 410 -9.22 13.19 29.52
CA ALA A 410 -8.81 12.39 30.68
C ALA A 410 -9.91 11.42 31.14
N GLN A 411 -11.18 11.82 31.09
CA GLN A 411 -12.30 10.97 31.44
C GLN A 411 -12.47 9.82 30.43
N ALA A 412 -12.20 10.08 29.16
CA ALA A 412 -12.19 9.02 28.14
C ALA A 412 -11.07 8.00 28.38
N ARG A 413 -9.89 8.43 28.86
CA ARG A 413 -8.81 7.53 29.27
C ARG A 413 -9.20 6.65 30.46
N GLU A 414 -9.83 7.23 31.48
CA GLU A 414 -10.37 6.46 32.61
C GLU A 414 -11.45 5.46 32.17
N ALA A 415 -12.37 5.87 31.30
CA ALA A 415 -13.38 4.98 30.75
C ALA A 415 -12.78 3.84 29.92
N PHE A 416 -11.66 4.09 29.21
CA PHE A 416 -10.93 3.06 28.50
C PHE A 416 -10.28 2.06 29.46
N LEU A 417 -9.62 2.53 30.52
CA LEU A 417 -9.04 1.68 31.57
C LEU A 417 -10.10 0.82 32.26
N ALA A 418 -11.27 1.38 32.57
CA ALA A 418 -12.39 0.63 33.15
C ALA A 418 -12.90 -0.48 32.21
N ARG A 419 -13.01 -0.19 30.91
CA ARG A 419 -13.38 -1.21 29.90
C ARG A 419 -12.32 -2.28 29.72
N LEU A 420 -11.04 -1.92 29.81
CA LEU A 420 -9.93 -2.87 29.79
C LEU A 420 -10.01 -3.80 31.01
N ALA A 421 -10.20 -3.25 32.20
CA ALA A 421 -10.37 -4.02 33.44
C ALA A 421 -11.53 -5.02 33.34
N ALA A 422 -12.71 -4.56 32.93
CA ALA A 422 -13.88 -5.42 32.73
C ALA A 422 -13.65 -6.53 31.69
N ARG A 423 -12.83 -6.28 30.66
CA ARG A 423 -12.48 -7.31 29.67
C ARG A 423 -11.54 -8.36 30.28
N LEU A 424 -10.65 -7.96 31.18
CA LEU A 424 -9.73 -8.85 31.88
C LEU A 424 -10.43 -9.73 32.93
N GLU A 425 -11.57 -9.31 33.47
CA GLU A 425 -12.39 -10.17 34.35
C GLU A 425 -12.94 -11.41 33.62
N GLY A 426 -13.18 -11.29 32.30
CA GLY A 426 -13.74 -12.35 31.47
C GLY A 426 -12.70 -13.22 30.76
N VAL A 427 -11.45 -13.25 31.22
CA VAL A 427 -10.38 -14.05 30.59
C VAL A 427 -10.48 -15.53 30.95
N THR A 428 -10.15 -16.37 29.99
CA THR A 428 -10.07 -17.82 30.13
C THR A 428 -8.62 -18.20 30.39
N MET A 429 -8.31 -18.47 31.65
CA MET A 429 -7.02 -19.06 32.01
C MET A 429 -7.07 -20.58 31.88
N GLY A 430 -6.06 -21.19 31.26
CA GLY A 430 -6.15 -22.61 30.94
C GLY A 430 -4.88 -23.22 30.36
N ASP A 431 -5.08 -24.37 29.73
CA ASP A 431 -4.07 -25.06 28.95
C ASP A 431 -3.75 -24.23 27.68
N PRO A 432 -2.48 -23.83 27.45
CA PRO A 432 -2.09 -23.13 26.23
C PRO A 432 -2.40 -23.88 24.91
N LEU A 433 -2.67 -25.19 24.97
CA LEU A 433 -3.08 -25.99 23.82
C LEU A 433 -4.60 -25.94 23.54
N ASP A 434 -5.39 -25.37 24.45
CA ASP A 434 -6.83 -25.14 24.25
C ASP A 434 -7.04 -23.79 23.56
N GLU A 435 -7.69 -23.80 22.39
CA GLU A 435 -8.00 -22.59 21.62
C GLU A 435 -8.89 -21.58 22.37
N ALA A 436 -9.65 -22.02 23.37
CA ALA A 436 -10.46 -21.14 24.21
C ALA A 436 -9.63 -20.38 25.26
N THR A 437 -8.40 -20.84 25.55
CA THR A 437 -7.49 -20.22 26.52
C THR A 437 -6.85 -18.97 25.92
N ASN A 438 -6.91 -17.86 26.66
CA ASN A 438 -6.25 -16.61 26.29
C ASN A 438 -5.16 -16.17 27.28
N PHE A 439 -5.05 -16.82 28.46
CA PHE A 439 -3.94 -16.64 29.38
C PHE A 439 -3.41 -17.99 29.91
N GLY A 440 -2.15 -18.32 29.58
CA GLY A 440 -1.47 -19.52 30.07
C GLY A 440 -0.72 -19.31 31.40
N PRO A 441 -0.19 -20.39 32.01
CA PRO A 441 0.66 -20.29 33.19
C PRO A 441 2.03 -19.71 32.84
N LEU A 442 2.70 -19.13 33.84
CA LEU A 442 4.12 -18.81 33.75
C LEU A 442 4.95 -20.11 33.77
N VAL A 443 6.14 -20.08 33.16
CA VAL A 443 6.98 -21.26 32.95
C VAL A 443 7.45 -21.95 34.24
N SER A 444 7.51 -21.24 35.36
CA SER A 444 7.98 -21.78 36.65
C SER A 444 7.45 -20.99 37.84
N GLU A 445 7.45 -21.63 39.02
CA GLU A 445 7.15 -20.95 40.29
C GLU A 445 8.07 -19.75 40.54
N ARG A 446 9.37 -19.89 40.25
CA ARG A 446 10.33 -18.79 40.41
C ARG A 446 9.92 -17.58 39.58
N GLN A 447 9.54 -17.78 38.31
CA GLN A 447 9.08 -16.68 37.45
C GLN A 447 7.79 -16.05 38.00
N MET A 448 6.85 -16.87 38.49
CA MET A 448 5.64 -16.37 39.15
C MET A 448 5.97 -15.49 40.36
N GLN A 449 6.88 -15.92 41.24
CA GLN A 449 7.30 -15.13 42.39
C GLN A 449 8.01 -13.83 41.98
N THR A 450 8.81 -13.85 40.91
CA THR A 450 9.41 -12.63 40.35
C THR A 450 8.33 -11.64 39.87
N VAL A 451 7.34 -12.12 39.10
CA VAL A 451 6.24 -11.27 38.61
C VAL A 451 5.41 -10.71 39.77
N LEU A 452 5.05 -11.54 40.76
CA LEU A 452 4.33 -11.09 41.96
C LEU A 452 5.13 -10.04 42.73
N GLY A 453 6.45 -10.21 42.84
CA GLY A 453 7.33 -9.21 43.45
C GLY A 453 7.35 -7.85 42.72
N PHE A 454 7.25 -7.85 41.38
CA PHE A 454 7.08 -6.60 40.62
C PHE A 454 5.71 -5.95 40.87
N ILE A 455 4.65 -6.76 40.95
CA ILE A 455 3.30 -6.28 41.27
C ILE A 455 3.28 -5.61 42.65
N ASP A 456 3.88 -6.23 43.66
CA ASP A 456 3.95 -5.68 45.01
C ASP A 456 4.77 -4.38 45.07
N LYS A 457 5.87 -4.31 44.31
CA LYS A 457 6.64 -3.07 44.15
C LYS A 457 5.85 -1.96 43.48
N GLY A 458 5.11 -2.26 42.41
CA GLY A 458 4.23 -1.29 41.75
C GLY A 458 3.22 -0.67 42.72
N LYS A 459 2.58 -1.50 43.56
CA LYS A 459 1.68 -1.02 44.63
C LYS A 459 2.43 -0.17 45.67
N ALA A 460 3.61 -0.60 46.09
CA ALA A 460 4.41 0.08 47.11
C ALA A 460 4.96 1.45 46.63
N GLU A 461 5.28 1.58 45.35
CA GLU A 461 5.78 2.81 44.72
C GLU A 461 4.65 3.79 44.37
N GLY A 462 3.39 3.40 44.55
CA GLY A 462 2.23 4.28 44.43
C GLY A 462 1.48 4.21 43.10
N ALA A 463 1.79 3.24 42.24
CA ALA A 463 1.01 3.02 41.02
C ALA A 463 -0.43 2.59 41.36
N ARG A 464 -1.41 3.12 40.64
CA ARG A 464 -2.82 2.76 40.85
C ARG A 464 -3.10 1.40 40.21
N LEU A 465 -3.48 0.42 41.04
CA LEU A 465 -3.92 -0.89 40.56
C LEU A 465 -5.34 -0.78 39.97
N VAL A 466 -5.47 -1.07 38.68
CA VAL A 466 -6.73 -0.99 37.93
C VAL A 466 -7.41 -2.37 37.82
N ALA A 467 -6.63 -3.44 37.65
CA ALA A 467 -7.12 -4.80 37.52
C ALA A 467 -6.08 -5.82 38.01
N GLY A 468 -6.55 -6.99 38.46
CA GLY A 468 -5.72 -8.12 38.89
C GLY A 468 -4.87 -7.81 40.12
N GLY A 469 -3.59 -8.15 40.05
CA GLY A 469 -2.61 -7.84 41.09
C GLY A 469 -2.39 -8.95 42.11
N ALA A 470 -2.87 -10.16 41.86
CA ALA A 470 -2.62 -11.32 42.71
C ALA A 470 -2.28 -12.59 41.91
N ARG A 471 -1.89 -13.64 42.65
CA ARG A 471 -1.85 -15.00 42.13
C ARG A 471 -3.28 -15.46 41.89
N ALA A 472 -3.56 -16.07 40.74
CA ALA A 472 -4.88 -16.62 40.46
C ALA A 472 -5.18 -17.82 41.37
N ASP A 473 -6.42 -17.93 41.85
CA ASP A 473 -6.86 -19.02 42.73
C ASP A 473 -7.08 -20.33 41.96
N ARG A 474 -5.97 -20.95 41.54
CA ARG A 474 -5.94 -22.21 40.80
C ARG A 474 -4.59 -22.91 40.89
N ALA A 475 -4.59 -24.21 40.56
CA ALA A 475 -3.37 -25.00 40.46
C ALA A 475 -2.48 -24.51 39.30
N GLY A 476 -1.15 -24.57 39.51
CA GLY A 476 -0.15 -24.09 38.57
C GLY A 476 0.39 -22.70 38.90
N PHE A 477 1.12 -22.13 37.94
CA PHE A 477 1.85 -20.87 38.09
C PHE A 477 1.12 -19.71 37.41
N PHE A 478 -0.13 -19.47 37.83
CA PHE A 478 -0.99 -18.47 37.22
C PHE A 478 -0.98 -17.15 38.01
N VAL A 479 -0.85 -16.05 37.29
CA VAL A 479 -0.94 -14.68 37.82
C VAL A 479 -2.09 -13.99 37.10
N GLU A 480 -2.87 -13.21 37.84
CA GLU A 480 -3.94 -12.41 37.26
C GLU A 480 -3.36 -11.33 36.32
N PRO A 481 -3.96 -11.11 35.13
CA PRO A 481 -3.56 -10.01 34.27
C PRO A 481 -3.69 -8.71 35.04
N THR A 482 -2.57 -8.05 35.23
CA THR A 482 -2.44 -6.92 36.14
C THR A 482 -2.26 -5.65 35.33
N VAL A 483 -3.06 -4.63 35.62
CA VAL A 483 -2.95 -3.31 34.97
C VAL A 483 -2.67 -2.26 36.03
N PHE A 484 -1.59 -1.52 35.84
CA PHE A 484 -1.27 -0.32 36.62
C PHE A 484 -1.47 0.93 35.78
N ALA A 485 -2.13 1.93 36.36
CA ALA A 485 -2.23 3.28 35.80
C ALA A 485 -1.47 4.27 36.67
N ASP A 486 -1.30 5.49 36.15
CA ASP A 486 -0.58 6.58 36.80
C ASP A 486 0.87 6.22 37.15
N VAL A 487 1.48 5.36 36.31
CA VAL A 487 2.87 4.94 36.45
C VAL A 487 3.79 6.12 36.09
N THR A 488 4.86 6.30 36.86
CA THR A 488 5.89 7.33 36.61
C THR A 488 7.23 6.71 36.21
N ASP A 489 8.10 7.52 35.61
CA ASP A 489 9.36 7.05 35.00
C ASP A 489 10.38 6.51 36.02
N ASP A 490 10.23 6.84 37.30
CA ASP A 490 11.09 6.37 38.39
C ASP A 490 10.68 5.01 38.96
N MET A 491 9.42 4.59 38.75
CA MET A 491 8.90 3.31 39.23
C MET A 491 9.59 2.13 38.56
N LEU A 492 9.86 1.06 39.31
CA LEU A 492 10.57 -0.10 38.80
C LEU A 492 9.80 -0.80 37.68
N ILE A 493 8.47 -0.84 37.78
CA ILE A 493 7.57 -1.43 36.77
C ILE A 493 7.51 -0.63 35.45
N ALA A 494 8.11 0.56 35.40
CA ALA A 494 8.31 1.33 34.16
C ALA A 494 9.68 1.09 33.52
N ARG A 495 10.65 0.58 34.28
CA ARG A 495 12.08 0.51 33.90
C ARG A 495 12.56 -0.89 33.55
N GLU A 496 11.90 -1.92 34.07
CA GLU A 496 12.28 -3.33 33.91
C GLU A 496 11.33 -4.10 32.98
N GLU A 497 11.85 -5.13 32.30
CA GLU A 497 11.03 -6.09 31.56
C GLU A 497 10.52 -7.19 32.52
N ILE A 498 9.22 -7.16 32.84
CA ILE A 498 8.62 -8.05 33.84
C ILE A 498 8.46 -9.50 33.33
N PHE A 499 8.28 -9.70 32.02
CA PHE A 499 8.01 -11.01 31.39
C PHE A 499 6.89 -11.78 32.10
N GLY A 500 5.78 -11.08 32.34
CA GLY A 500 4.55 -11.60 32.93
C GLY A 500 3.35 -10.77 32.46
N PRO A 501 2.12 -11.14 32.82
CA PRO A 501 0.91 -10.47 32.36
C PRO A 501 0.68 -9.15 33.13
N VAL A 502 1.63 -8.21 33.06
CA VAL A 502 1.60 -6.91 33.74
C VAL A 502 1.70 -5.80 32.71
N LEU A 503 0.74 -4.88 32.71
CA LEU A 503 0.69 -3.69 31.85
C LEU A 503 0.85 -2.42 32.69
N SER A 504 1.88 -1.64 32.39
CA SER A 504 2.11 -0.30 32.97
C SER A 504 1.59 0.76 32.01
N VAL A 505 0.66 1.60 32.45
CA VAL A 505 0.05 2.68 31.65
C VAL A 505 0.55 4.04 32.14
N LEU A 506 1.15 4.80 31.22
CA LEU A 506 1.69 6.14 31.45
C LEU A 506 1.04 7.12 30.46
N SER A 507 0.76 8.34 30.92
CA SER A 507 0.34 9.45 30.06
C SER A 507 1.54 10.30 29.65
N PHE A 508 1.45 10.96 28.50
CA PHE A 508 2.44 11.91 28.00
C PHE A 508 1.72 13.11 27.37
N SER A 509 2.39 14.25 27.26
CA SER A 509 1.81 15.49 26.72
C SER A 509 2.25 15.76 25.29
N ASP A 510 3.46 15.34 24.91
CA ASP A 510 3.97 15.54 23.55
C ASP A 510 4.82 14.37 23.02
N GLU A 511 5.07 14.40 21.72
CA GLU A 511 5.78 13.35 21.00
C GLU A 511 7.26 13.26 21.39
N ALA A 512 7.93 14.38 21.68
CA ALA A 512 9.35 14.36 22.04
C ALA A 512 9.56 13.76 23.44
N GLU A 513 8.69 14.11 24.38
CA GLU A 513 8.64 13.55 25.73
C GLU A 513 8.50 12.01 25.68
N VAL A 514 7.47 11.51 25.00
CA VAL A 514 7.21 10.06 24.96
C VAL A 514 8.30 9.29 24.22
N MET A 515 8.92 9.89 23.20
CA MET A 515 10.05 9.28 22.51
C MET A 515 11.28 9.16 23.41
N ALA A 516 11.60 10.22 24.16
CA ALA A 516 12.70 10.17 25.13
C ALA A 516 12.43 9.10 26.20
N ARG A 517 11.20 9.04 26.73
CA ARG A 517 10.78 8.03 27.70
C ARG A 517 10.88 6.61 27.15
N ALA A 518 10.33 6.35 25.96
CA ALA A 518 10.36 5.03 25.34
C ALA A 518 11.79 4.51 25.09
N ASN A 519 12.74 5.41 24.83
CA ASN A 519 14.14 5.05 24.62
C ASN A 519 15.00 5.05 25.90
N ALA A 520 14.48 5.52 27.04
CA ALA A 520 15.25 5.60 28.29
C ALA A 520 15.50 4.22 28.94
N THR A 521 14.70 3.21 28.61
CA THR A 521 14.91 1.84 29.10
C THR A 521 16.23 1.24 28.54
N PRO A 522 16.99 0.48 29.35
CA PRO A 522 18.16 -0.25 28.85
C PRO A 522 17.79 -1.45 27.97
N TYR A 523 16.49 -1.78 27.91
CA TYR A 523 15.90 -2.84 27.11
C TYR A 523 15.29 -2.28 25.81
N GLY A 524 15.03 -3.14 24.84
CA GLY A 524 14.57 -2.73 23.51
C GLY A 524 14.07 -3.89 22.65
N LEU A 525 13.25 -4.79 23.20
CA LEU A 525 12.73 -5.94 22.44
C LEU A 525 11.84 -5.48 21.28
N ALA A 526 10.74 -4.79 21.61
CA ALA A 526 9.78 -4.31 20.65
C ALA A 526 9.17 -2.96 21.09
N ALA A 527 8.77 -2.15 20.11
CA ALA A 527 8.02 -0.92 20.32
C ALA A 527 6.82 -0.87 19.37
N GLY A 528 5.85 -0.01 19.67
CA GLY A 528 4.67 0.16 18.83
C GLY A 528 4.17 1.59 18.87
N VAL A 529 3.62 2.07 17.75
CA VAL A 529 2.92 3.35 17.66
C VAL A 529 1.54 3.13 17.09
N PHE A 530 0.52 3.70 17.76
CA PHE A 530 -0.85 3.70 17.27
C PHE A 530 -1.25 5.13 16.90
N THR A 531 -1.49 5.39 15.61
CA THR A 531 -1.82 6.74 15.11
C THR A 531 -2.51 6.69 13.75
N SER A 532 -3.32 7.71 13.47
CA SER A 532 -3.89 7.97 12.14
C SER A 532 -2.96 8.78 11.23
N ASP A 533 -1.88 9.37 11.76
CA ASP A 533 -0.91 10.14 10.98
C ASP A 533 0.26 9.24 10.54
N LEU A 534 0.29 8.89 9.26
CA LEU A 534 1.33 8.06 8.67
C LEU A 534 2.73 8.69 8.76
N ARG A 535 2.86 10.02 8.71
CA ARG A 535 4.15 10.71 8.86
C ARG A 535 4.65 10.57 10.29
N ARG A 536 3.77 10.76 11.28
CA ARG A 536 4.07 10.50 12.69
C ARG A 536 4.46 9.04 12.89
N ALA A 537 3.70 8.10 12.34
CA ALA A 537 3.97 6.67 12.46
C ALA A 537 5.39 6.31 12.02
N HIS A 538 5.82 6.70 10.81
CA HIS A 538 7.17 6.43 10.33
C HIS A 538 8.26 7.20 11.08
N ARG A 539 8.00 8.45 11.50
CA ARG A 539 8.97 9.24 12.28
C ARG A 539 9.22 8.61 13.66
N VAL A 540 8.14 8.26 14.37
CA VAL A 540 8.19 7.60 15.69
C VAL A 540 8.81 6.22 15.57
N ALA A 541 8.37 5.39 14.62
CA ALA A 541 8.93 4.06 14.41
C ALA A 541 10.44 4.09 14.08
N LYS A 542 10.91 5.08 13.31
CA LYS A 542 12.33 5.28 13.04
C LYS A 542 13.12 5.76 14.27
N GLY A 543 12.46 6.50 15.16
CA GLY A 543 13.09 7.03 16.37
C GLY A 543 13.21 6.03 17.51
N PHE A 544 12.44 4.93 17.50
CA PHE A 544 12.52 3.91 18.55
C PHE A 544 13.87 3.17 18.52
N GLU A 545 14.47 3.02 19.69
CA GLU A 545 15.65 2.17 19.90
C GLU A 545 15.23 0.73 20.27
N ALA A 546 14.33 0.16 19.47
CA ALA A 546 13.83 -1.20 19.65
C ALA A 546 14.22 -2.09 18.46
N GLY A 547 14.29 -3.40 18.68
CA GLY A 547 14.67 -4.34 17.63
C GLY A 547 13.56 -4.61 16.62
N THR A 548 12.30 -4.55 17.07
CA THR A 548 11.08 -4.65 16.25
C THR A 548 10.16 -3.47 16.52
N CYS A 549 9.60 -2.84 15.48
CA CYS A 549 8.68 -1.71 15.63
C CYS A 549 7.37 -1.98 14.88
N PHE A 550 6.25 -1.86 15.60
CA PHE A 550 4.90 -2.03 15.08
C PHE A 550 4.23 -0.67 14.83
N ILE A 551 3.42 -0.58 13.78
CA ILE A 551 2.59 0.60 13.50
C ILE A 551 1.14 0.10 13.42
N ASN A 552 0.28 0.52 14.33
CA ASN A 552 -1.13 0.14 14.47
C ASN A 552 -1.35 -1.34 14.88
N PRO A 553 -1.33 -2.39 14.02
CA PRO A 553 -1.33 -3.77 14.51
C PRO A 553 -0.09 -4.08 15.33
N TYR A 554 -0.29 -4.55 16.56
CA TYR A 554 0.78 -4.93 17.46
C TYR A 554 0.98 -6.46 17.45
N ASN A 555 2.23 -6.91 17.54
CA ASN A 555 2.59 -8.33 17.60
C ASN A 555 2.23 -9.18 16.37
N LEU A 556 1.95 -8.54 15.22
CA LEU A 556 1.85 -9.24 13.94
C LEU A 556 3.27 -9.42 13.36
N ALA A 557 3.88 -10.58 13.61
CA ALA A 557 5.26 -10.89 13.23
C ALA A 557 5.32 -12.08 12.26
N PRO A 558 5.29 -11.86 10.93
CA PRO A 558 5.45 -12.93 9.95
C PRO A 558 6.83 -13.58 10.11
N VAL A 559 6.89 -14.91 9.97
CA VAL A 559 8.10 -15.72 10.22
C VAL A 559 9.23 -15.42 9.23
N GLU A 560 8.94 -14.72 8.14
CA GLU A 560 9.87 -14.29 7.11
C GLU A 560 10.53 -12.93 7.43
N ALA A 561 9.95 -12.17 8.36
CA ALA A 561 10.49 -10.87 8.76
C ALA A 561 11.58 -11.03 9.84
N PRO A 562 12.69 -10.28 9.76
CA PRO A 562 13.71 -10.30 10.80
C PRO A 562 13.11 -9.88 12.16
N PHE A 563 13.19 -10.76 13.16
CA PHE A 563 12.75 -10.48 14.52
C PHE A 563 13.95 -10.45 15.46
N GLY A 564 13.91 -9.61 16.49
CA GLY A 564 14.96 -9.55 17.49
C GLY A 564 14.86 -8.27 18.29
N GLY A 565 15.57 -8.24 19.43
CA GLY A 565 15.69 -7.06 20.27
C GLY A 565 16.93 -6.23 19.94
N SER A 566 16.88 -4.97 20.37
CA SER A 566 18.02 -4.05 20.46
C SER A 566 18.46 -3.93 21.93
N LYS A 567 19.59 -3.26 22.16
CA LYS A 567 20.16 -3.04 23.51
C LYS A 567 20.36 -4.36 24.27
N LEU A 568 19.93 -4.44 25.53
CA LEU A 568 20.04 -5.66 26.34
C LEU A 568 19.03 -6.74 25.96
N SER A 569 18.00 -6.43 25.16
CA SER A 569 16.96 -7.40 24.77
C SER A 569 17.34 -8.27 23.56
N GLY A 570 18.54 -8.12 22.98
CA GLY A 570 18.94 -8.96 21.84
C GLY A 570 20.42 -8.89 21.48
N VAL A 571 20.93 -10.00 20.91
CA VAL A 571 22.30 -10.17 20.39
C VAL A 571 22.36 -10.20 18.86
N GLY A 572 21.31 -9.68 18.19
CA GLY A 572 21.15 -9.70 16.73
C GLY A 572 19.70 -9.94 16.32
N ARG A 573 19.46 -10.26 15.04
CA ARG A 573 18.14 -10.59 14.49
C ARG A 573 18.07 -12.04 14.01
N VAL A 574 16.99 -12.74 14.33
CA VAL A 574 16.62 -14.09 13.84
C VAL A 574 15.68 -14.00 12.63
N TYR A 575 15.41 -15.12 11.95
CA TYR A 575 14.54 -15.24 10.75
C TYR A 575 15.04 -14.61 9.43
N ARG A 576 16.34 -14.34 9.30
CA ARG A 576 16.90 -13.84 8.03
C ARG A 576 16.90 -14.95 6.96
N ARG A 577 15.99 -14.91 5.98
CA ARG A 577 16.09 -15.75 4.78
C ARG A 577 17.36 -15.33 4.01
N SER A 578 18.36 -16.22 4.02
CA SER A 578 19.62 -16.17 3.25
C SER A 578 20.47 -14.89 3.34
N VAL A 579 21.34 -14.84 4.35
CA VAL A 579 22.75 -14.44 4.14
C VAL A 579 23.60 -15.45 4.91
N PRO A 580 24.62 -16.06 4.30
CA PRO A 580 25.59 -16.83 5.07
C PRO A 580 26.24 -15.87 6.07
N LEU A 581 25.90 -16.01 7.35
CA LEU A 581 26.74 -15.47 8.41
C LEU A 581 28.12 -16.13 8.23
N PRO A 582 29.23 -15.37 8.09
CA PRO A 582 30.49 -15.95 8.47
C PRO A 582 30.39 -16.21 9.96
N LEU A 583 30.20 -17.47 10.33
CA LEU A 583 30.39 -18.00 11.68
C LEU A 583 31.88 -17.86 12.03
N ARG A 584 32.32 -16.62 12.24
CA ARG A 584 33.45 -16.30 13.12
C ARG A 584 32.85 -15.56 14.30
N ALA A 585 32.34 -16.36 15.24
CA ALA A 585 32.29 -15.93 16.62
C ALA A 585 33.72 -15.51 17.01
N GLN A 586 33.98 -14.20 17.03
CA GLN A 586 35.01 -13.66 17.90
C GLN A 586 34.53 -13.94 19.32
N MET A 587 34.93 -15.08 19.88
CA MET A 587 35.17 -15.17 21.31
C MET A 587 36.30 -14.18 21.61
N SER A 588 35.97 -12.90 21.76
CA SER A 588 36.83 -11.98 22.47
C SER A 588 36.83 -12.44 23.92
N SER A 589 37.93 -13.06 24.34
CA SER A 589 38.15 -13.34 25.75
C SER A 589 38.17 -12.00 26.49
N THR A 590 37.10 -11.69 27.21
CA THR A 590 37.17 -10.75 28.33
C THR A 590 38.13 -11.36 29.35
N ARG A 591 39.38 -10.89 29.37
CA ARG A 591 40.30 -11.13 30.49
C ARG A 591 39.78 -10.34 31.69
N ALA A 592 39.52 -11.04 32.79
CA ALA A 592 39.38 -10.41 34.10
C ALA A 592 40.71 -9.71 34.47
N PRO A 593 40.67 -8.55 35.14
CA PRO A 593 41.85 -7.83 35.57
C PRO A 593 42.38 -8.37 36.90
N ASP A 594 42.69 -9.67 36.98
CA ASP A 594 43.57 -10.20 38.03
C ASP A 594 44.30 -11.47 37.56
N GLY A 595 45.63 -11.39 37.50
CA GLY A 595 46.49 -12.42 36.93
C GLY A 595 46.69 -13.65 37.82
N ARG A 596 45.64 -14.45 38.07
CA ARG A 596 45.80 -15.76 38.73
C ARG A 596 45.29 -16.90 37.84
N SER A 597 46.22 -17.73 37.38
CA SER A 597 45.92 -18.90 36.55
C SER A 597 45.25 -20.01 37.36
N LEU A 598 44.04 -20.42 36.98
CA LEU A 598 43.47 -21.70 37.42
C LEU A 598 44.02 -22.81 36.52
N ARG A 599 44.91 -23.63 37.07
CA ARG A 599 45.40 -24.87 36.44
C ARG A 599 44.25 -25.86 36.30
N ARG A 600 43.98 -26.34 35.08
CA ARG A 600 43.15 -27.52 34.83
C ARG A 600 43.96 -28.80 35.11
N SER A 601 43.41 -29.68 35.96
CA SER A 601 43.92 -31.04 36.16
C SER A 601 43.57 -31.96 34.99
N PRO A 602 44.43 -32.90 34.57
CA PRO A 602 44.06 -33.92 33.59
C PRO A 602 43.53 -35.18 34.30
N SER A 603 42.26 -35.54 34.08
CA SER A 603 41.76 -36.88 34.45
C SER A 603 41.84 -37.80 33.23
N THR A 604 42.78 -38.72 33.29
CA THR A 604 42.82 -39.97 32.55
C THR A 604 41.64 -40.87 32.95
N LYS A 605 40.97 -41.51 31.98
CA LYS A 605 40.99 -42.98 31.83
C LYS A 605 40.10 -43.46 30.66
N ARG A 606 40.68 -44.44 29.98
CA ARG A 606 40.19 -45.26 28.87
C ARG A 606 39.49 -46.53 29.42
N ARG A 607 38.63 -47.11 28.55
CA ARG A 607 38.10 -48.50 28.49
C ARG A 607 37.00 -48.85 29.50
N LYS A 608 35.94 -49.58 29.15
CA LYS A 608 35.64 -50.46 28.01
C LYS A 608 34.35 -50.04 27.30
#